data_AF-A0A195C8B6-F1
#
_entry.id   AF-A0A195C8B6-F1
#
_cell.length_a   1.000
_cell.length_b   1.000
_cell.length_c   1.000
_cell.angle_alpha   90.00
_cell.angle_beta   90.00
_cell.angle_gamma   90.00
#
_symmetry.space_group_name_H-M   'P 1'
#
loop_
_entity.id
_entity.type
_entity.pdbx_description
1 polymer ?
#
loop_
_entity_poly.entity_id
_entity_poly.type
_entity_poly.pdbx_seq_one_letter_code
_entity_poly.pdbx_strand_id
1 'polypeptide(L)'
;MFYVIGLGLGDAKDVTVKGLEIIKKCDRVYLESYTSVLTVQQEILEEFYERSLIAADRELVENNADEILPKKEDEDVAFLVVGDPFGATTHTDLVLRAKEKNIELVAVACNCIHTEKSFQFHTGSTLGSQIAFTRR
;
A
#
# COMPACT_ATOMS: atom_id res chain seq x y z
N MET A 1 -8.07 9.87 -2.33
CA MET A 1 -6.82 9.60 -1.59
C MET A 1 -6.17 8.28 -2.04
N PHE A 2 -4.85 8.09 -1.89
CA PHE A 2 -4.21 6.79 -2.13
C PHE A 2 -3.63 6.18 -0.83
N TYR A 3 -4.00 4.95 -0.53
CA TYR A 3 -3.60 4.23 0.68
C TYR A 3 -2.73 3.03 0.35
N VAL A 4 -1.60 2.87 1.03
CA VAL A 4 -0.74 1.67 0.91
C VAL A 4 -0.76 0.95 2.24
N ILE A 5 -1.26 -0.29 2.26
CA ILE A 5 -1.56 -1.03 3.49
C ILE A 5 -0.83 -2.36 3.49
N GLY A 6 0.01 -2.57 4.51
CA GLY A 6 0.63 -3.87 4.77
C GLY A 6 -0.33 -4.84 5.44
N LEU A 7 -0.51 -6.01 4.84
CA LEU A 7 -1.35 -7.08 5.38
C LEU A 7 -0.61 -7.95 6.41
N GLY A 8 0.72 -7.92 6.45
CA GLY A 8 1.50 -8.87 7.23
C GLY A 8 1.75 -10.21 6.50
N LEU A 9 2.31 -11.19 7.21
CA LEU A 9 2.77 -12.47 6.64
C LEU A 9 1.93 -13.69 7.07
N GLY A 10 1.03 -13.54 8.03
CA GLY A 10 0.16 -14.62 8.51
C GLY A 10 -1.20 -14.59 7.84
N ASP A 11 -2.25 -14.33 8.62
CA ASP A 11 -3.64 -14.48 8.20
C ASP A 11 -4.30 -13.16 7.80
N ALA A 12 -5.54 -13.23 7.28
CA ALA A 12 -6.38 -12.06 6.98
C ALA A 12 -6.55 -11.06 8.14
N LYS A 13 -6.27 -11.50 9.38
CA LYS A 13 -6.38 -10.72 10.62
C LYS A 13 -5.09 -10.01 11.03
N ASP A 14 -3.98 -10.24 10.33
CA ASP A 14 -2.71 -9.58 10.62
C ASP A 14 -2.70 -8.11 10.20
N VAL A 15 -3.67 -7.71 9.36
CA VAL A 15 -3.93 -6.31 9.06
C VAL A 15 -4.25 -5.55 10.35
N THR A 16 -3.68 -4.35 10.49
CA THR A 16 -4.01 -3.50 11.63
C THR A 16 -5.47 -3.04 11.57
N VAL A 17 -6.07 -2.76 12.74
CA VAL A 17 -7.44 -2.22 12.81
C VAL A 17 -7.60 -0.95 11.96
N LYS A 18 -6.56 -0.10 11.93
CA LYS A 18 -6.51 1.09 11.08
C LYS A 18 -6.56 0.74 9.59
N GLY A 19 -5.79 -0.26 9.17
CA GLY A 19 -5.81 -0.75 7.79
C GLY A 19 -7.18 -1.27 7.40
N LEU A 20 -7.79 -2.11 8.24
CA LEU A 20 -9.12 -2.68 8.00
C LEU A 20 -10.21 -1.59 7.82
N GLU A 21 -10.20 -0.56 8.69
CA GLU A 21 -11.15 0.55 8.58
C GLU A 21 -11.01 1.35 7.29
N ILE A 22 -9.78 1.52 6.79
CA ILE A 22 -9.50 2.22 5.54
C ILE A 22 -9.97 1.36 4.36
N ILE A 23 -9.61 0.07 4.33
CA ILE A 23 -10.03 -0.88 3.28
C ILE A 23 -11.54 -0.86 3.09
N LYS A 24 -12.29 -0.89 4.21
CA LYS A 24 -13.74 -0.86 4.20
C LYS A 24 -14.34 0.44 3.67
N LYS A 25 -13.59 1.55 3.65
CA LYS A 25 -14.04 2.86 3.15
C LYS A 25 -13.67 3.10 1.69
N CYS A 26 -12.55 2.54 1.22
CA CYS A 26 -12.06 2.76 -0.13
C CYS A 26 -13.05 2.30 -1.22
N ASP A 27 -13.04 3.02 -2.34
CA ASP A 27 -13.84 2.71 -3.53
C ASP A 27 -13.25 1.53 -4.29
N ARG A 28 -11.91 1.51 -4.43
CA ARG A 28 -11.16 0.45 -5.09
C ARG A 28 -10.09 -0.09 -4.17
N VAL A 29 -9.96 -1.42 -4.15
CA VAL A 29 -8.96 -2.11 -3.34
C VAL A 29 -8.19 -3.07 -4.25
N TYR A 30 -6.89 -2.86 -4.35
CA TYR A 30 -5.97 -3.68 -5.13
C TYR A 30 -5.18 -4.58 -4.20
N LEU A 31 -4.96 -5.84 -4.58
CA LEU A 31 -4.18 -6.82 -3.84
C LEU A 31 -2.95 -7.23 -4.65
N GLU A 32 -1.76 -7.02 -4.10
CA GLU A 32 -0.52 -7.51 -4.70
C GLU A 32 -0.47 -9.05 -4.68
N SER A 33 -0.34 -9.67 -5.85
CA SER A 33 -0.40 -11.13 -6.04
C SER A 33 0.95 -11.81 -6.32
N TYR A 34 2.04 -11.04 -6.57
CA TYR A 34 3.25 -11.56 -7.21
C TYR A 34 4.51 -11.64 -6.31
N THR A 35 4.50 -11.03 -5.12
CA THR A 35 5.70 -10.92 -4.26
C THR A 35 5.79 -11.98 -3.17
N SER A 36 4.68 -12.59 -2.76
CA SER A 36 4.65 -13.62 -1.73
C SER A 36 3.45 -14.53 -1.89
N VAL A 37 3.63 -15.83 -1.59
CA VAL A 37 2.54 -16.81 -1.57
C VAL A 37 1.67 -16.50 -0.37
N LEU A 38 0.60 -15.74 -0.59
CA LEU A 38 -0.50 -15.62 0.37
C LEU A 38 -1.01 -17.03 0.66
N THR A 39 -0.93 -17.45 1.93
CA THR A 39 -1.44 -18.76 2.34
C THR A 39 -2.98 -18.78 2.35
N VAL A 40 -3.58 -17.58 2.30
CA VAL A 40 -5.01 -17.32 2.31
C VAL A 40 -5.50 -17.03 0.90
N GLN A 41 -6.61 -17.66 0.51
CA GLN A 41 -7.25 -17.42 -0.77
C GLN A 41 -7.89 -16.03 -0.81
N GLN A 42 -7.93 -15.40 -1.99
CA GLN A 42 -8.46 -14.04 -2.16
C GLN A 42 -9.90 -13.93 -1.65
N GLU A 43 -10.72 -14.96 -1.87
CA GLU A 43 -12.13 -15.01 -1.48
C GLU A 43 -12.31 -14.86 0.05
N ILE A 44 -11.39 -15.42 0.83
CA ILE A 44 -11.41 -15.31 2.30
C ILE A 44 -11.08 -13.88 2.73
N LEU A 45 -10.17 -13.22 2.02
CA LEU A 45 -9.84 -11.82 2.27
C LEU A 45 -11.02 -10.91 1.90
N GLU A 46 -11.66 -11.17 0.76
CA GLU A 46 -12.86 -10.42 0.33
C GLU A 46 -14.01 -10.56 1.32
N GLU A 47 -14.25 -11.76 1.84
CA GLU A 47 -15.26 -12.02 2.87
C GLU A 47 -14.91 -11.30 4.18
N PHE A 48 -13.65 -11.33 4.60
CA PHE A 48 -13.21 -10.70 5.85
C PHE A 48 -13.19 -9.16 5.79
N TYR A 49 -12.80 -8.60 4.64
CA TYR A 49 -12.76 -7.16 4.42
C TYR A 49 -14.09 -6.59 3.97
N GLU A 50 -15.06 -7.44 3.62
CA GLU A 50 -16.38 -7.05 3.08
C GLU A 50 -16.25 -6.15 1.84
N ARG A 51 -15.21 -6.41 1.02
CA ARG A 51 -14.86 -5.62 -0.17
C ARG A 51 -14.29 -6.53 -1.24
N SER A 52 -14.60 -6.24 -2.50
CA SER A 52 -13.97 -6.91 -3.64
C SER A 52 -12.52 -6.45 -3.78
N LEU A 53 -11.63 -7.40 -4.00
CA LEU A 53 -10.21 -7.18 -4.19
C LEU A 53 -9.87 -7.35 -5.67
N ILE A 54 -9.08 -6.43 -6.21
CA ILE A 54 -8.60 -6.49 -7.59
C ILE A 54 -7.16 -7.00 -7.54
N ALA A 55 -6.91 -8.19 -8.06
CA ALA A 55 -5.54 -8.72 -8.16
C ALA A 55 -4.67 -7.80 -9.02
N ALA A 56 -3.57 -7.33 -8.45
CA ALA A 56 -2.57 -6.49 -9.09
C ALA A 56 -1.31 -7.32 -9.34
N ASP A 57 -1.20 -7.82 -10.56
CA ASP A 57 -0.03 -8.56 -11.02
C ASP A 57 1.15 -7.61 -11.27
N ARG A 58 2.34 -8.19 -11.38
CA ARG A 58 3.59 -7.42 -11.59
C ARG A 58 3.52 -6.46 -12.77
N GLU A 59 2.92 -6.89 -13.87
CA GLU A 59 2.77 -6.06 -15.06
C GLU A 59 1.85 -4.85 -14.81
N LEU A 60 0.79 -5.02 -14.02
CA LEU A 60 -0.10 -3.93 -13.63
C LEU A 60 0.64 -2.91 -12.75
N VAL A 61 1.45 -3.40 -11.80
CA VAL A 61 2.20 -2.55 -10.87
C VAL A 61 3.34 -1.81 -11.56
N GLU A 62 4.11 -2.47 -12.43
CA GLU A 62 5.28 -1.86 -13.09
C GLU A 62 4.87 -0.99 -14.29
N ASN A 63 3.99 -1.48 -15.16
CA ASN A 63 3.65 -0.81 -16.43
C ASN A 63 2.36 0.01 -16.36
N ASN A 64 1.38 -0.39 -15.55
CA ASN A 64 0.05 0.25 -15.50
C ASN A 64 -0.27 0.86 -14.14
N ALA A 65 0.73 1.37 -13.42
CA ALA A 65 0.55 2.00 -12.11
C ALA A 65 -0.49 3.15 -12.13
N ASP A 66 -0.66 3.80 -13.28
CA ASP A 66 -1.66 4.84 -13.49
C ASP A 66 -3.10 4.35 -13.36
N GLU A 67 -3.36 3.06 -13.56
CA GLU A 67 -4.67 2.46 -13.33
C GLU A 67 -4.98 2.26 -11.85
N ILE A 68 -3.94 1.95 -11.07
CA ILE A 68 -4.01 1.73 -9.62
C ILE A 68 -4.21 3.06 -8.88
N LEU A 69 -3.60 4.14 -9.38
CA LEU A 69 -3.75 5.45 -8.78
C LEU A 69 -5.21 5.97 -8.87
N PRO A 70 -5.67 6.78 -7.89
CA PRO A 70 -6.97 7.43 -7.96
C PRO A 70 -7.01 8.34 -9.20
N LYS A 71 -8.11 8.24 -9.95
CA LYS A 71 -8.32 9.02 -11.19
C LYS A 71 -9.11 10.29 -10.94
N LYS A 72 -9.73 10.40 -9.76
CA LYS A 72 -10.53 11.55 -9.31
C LYS A 72 -10.05 11.98 -7.92
N GLU A 73 -10.23 13.27 -7.59
CA GLU A 73 -9.84 13.81 -6.28
C GLU A 73 -10.65 13.18 -5.13
N ASP A 74 -11.94 12.92 -5.36
CA ASP A 74 -12.86 12.31 -4.38
C ASP A 74 -12.84 10.77 -4.36
N GLU A 75 -11.85 10.13 -4.98
CA GLU A 75 -11.76 8.67 -5.06
C GLU A 75 -10.69 8.13 -4.10
N ASP A 76 -11.08 7.20 -3.25
CA ASP A 76 -10.22 6.54 -2.29
C ASP A 76 -9.80 5.15 -2.78
N VAL A 77 -8.50 4.97 -3.00
CA VAL A 77 -7.95 3.71 -3.50
C VAL A 77 -6.96 3.13 -2.50
N ALA A 78 -7.14 1.86 -2.14
CA ALA A 78 -6.22 1.11 -1.31
C ALA A 78 -5.41 0.12 -2.15
N PHE A 79 -4.11 0.03 -1.85
CA PHE A 79 -3.19 -0.95 -2.39
C PHE A 79 -2.66 -1.81 -1.25
N LEU A 80 -3.03 -3.09 -1.26
CA LEU A 80 -2.70 -4.07 -0.24
C LEU A 80 -1.43 -4.81 -0.62
N VAL A 81 -0.45 -4.76 0.28
CA VAL A 81 0.84 -5.43 0.12
C VAL A 81 0.90 -6.60 1.10
N VAL A 82 1.32 -7.75 0.61
CA VAL A 82 1.62 -8.90 1.47
C VAL A 82 2.97 -8.66 2.17
N GLY A 83 2.99 -8.71 3.49
CA GLY A 83 4.15 -8.30 4.27
C GLY A 83 4.29 -6.78 4.39
N ASP A 84 5.53 -6.28 4.31
CA ASP A 84 5.85 -4.86 4.52
C ASP A 84 5.74 -4.05 3.22
N PRO A 85 4.87 -3.03 3.14
CA PRO A 85 4.74 -2.16 1.98
C PRO A 85 6.05 -1.44 1.60
N PHE A 86 6.98 -1.23 2.54
CA PHE A 86 8.26 -0.59 2.26
C PHE A 86 9.44 -1.56 2.09
N GLY A 87 9.20 -2.87 2.16
CA GLY A 87 10.22 -3.89 1.95
C GLY A 87 10.63 -4.07 0.48
N ALA A 88 9.74 -3.72 -0.46
CA ALA A 88 9.96 -3.87 -1.90
C ALA A 88 10.13 -2.52 -2.61
N THR A 89 11.13 -2.43 -3.50
CA THR A 89 11.47 -1.20 -4.23
C THR A 89 10.39 -0.75 -5.22
N THR A 90 9.50 -1.66 -5.66
CA THR A 90 8.39 -1.40 -6.60
C THR A 90 7.29 -0.52 -6.01
N HIS A 91 7.03 -0.60 -4.69
CA HIS A 91 6.03 0.26 -4.03
C HIS A 91 6.47 1.72 -3.93
N THR A 92 7.79 1.95 -3.84
CA THR A 92 8.35 3.32 -3.86
C THR A 92 8.03 4.03 -5.18
N ASP A 93 7.98 3.32 -6.30
CA ASP A 93 7.66 3.91 -7.61
C ASP A 93 6.22 4.42 -7.66
N LEU A 94 5.25 3.63 -7.16
CA LEU A 94 3.85 4.05 -7.00
C LEU A 94 3.71 5.31 -6.12
N VAL A 95 4.46 5.37 -5.01
CA VAL A 95 4.48 6.52 -4.10
C VAL A 95 5.05 7.76 -4.81
N LEU A 96 6.12 7.62 -5.60
CA LEU A 96 6.71 8.71 -6.37
C LEU A 96 5.74 9.23 -7.43
N ARG A 97 5.11 8.35 -8.21
CA ARG A 97 4.11 8.71 -9.22
C ARG A 97 2.89 9.40 -8.60
N ALA A 98 2.41 8.93 -7.44
CA ALA A 98 1.34 9.59 -6.70
C ALA A 98 1.72 11.03 -6.33
N LYS A 99 2.95 11.22 -5.85
CA LYS A 99 3.49 12.54 -5.49
C LYS A 99 3.64 13.48 -6.69
N GLU A 100 4.11 12.97 -7.83
CA GLU A 100 4.19 13.74 -9.08
C GLU A 100 2.81 14.21 -9.56
N LYS A 101 1.76 13.44 -9.28
CA LYS A 101 0.37 13.78 -9.60
C LYS A 101 -0.35 14.59 -8.50
N ASN A 102 0.36 15.04 -7.46
CA ASN A 102 -0.20 15.72 -6.28
C ASN A 102 -1.33 14.93 -5.59
N ILE A 103 -1.26 13.60 -5.63
CA ILE A 103 -2.20 12.72 -4.92
C ILE A 103 -1.71 12.57 -3.48
N GLU A 104 -2.60 12.84 -2.51
CA GLU A 104 -2.29 12.58 -1.11
C GLU A 104 -2.17 11.08 -0.84
N LEU A 105 -1.11 10.71 -0.10
CA LEU A 105 -0.72 9.33 0.15
C LEU A 105 -0.62 9.04 1.64
N VAL A 106 -1.24 7.95 2.07
CA VAL A 106 -1.18 7.45 3.45
C VAL A 106 -0.70 6.01 3.46
N ALA A 107 0.42 5.76 4.12
CA ALA A 107 0.95 4.41 4.29
C ALA A 107 0.66 3.87 5.69
N VAL A 108 0.15 2.65 5.76
CA VAL A 108 -0.15 1.91 6.98
C VAL A 108 0.72 0.66 7.03
N ALA A 109 1.68 0.62 7.94
CA ALA A 109 2.57 -0.52 8.12
C ALA A 109 1.88 -1.66 8.90
N CYS A 110 2.36 -2.89 8.67
CA CYS A 110 2.09 -4.05 9.51
C CYS A 110 3.08 -4.18 10.68
N ASN A 111 2.73 -5.04 11.65
CA ASN A 111 3.74 -5.65 12.51
C ASN A 111 4.45 -6.74 11.71
N CYS A 112 5.62 -6.42 11.17
CA CYS A 112 6.42 -7.30 10.34
C CYS A 112 7.89 -7.23 10.82
N ILE A 113 8.70 -8.25 10.53
CA ILE A 113 10.01 -8.48 11.20
C ILE A 113 11.04 -7.33 10.99
N HIS A 114 10.78 -6.39 10.08
CA HIS A 114 11.67 -5.27 9.73
C HIS A 114 11.27 -3.89 10.30
N THR A 115 10.18 -3.77 11.07
CA THR A 115 9.56 -2.48 11.43
C THR A 115 10.28 -1.70 12.55
N GLU A 116 11.57 -1.37 12.40
CA GLU A 116 12.25 -0.42 13.32
C GLU A 116 12.91 0.80 12.64
N LYS A 117 12.94 0.93 11.29
CA LYS A 117 13.76 1.98 10.66
C LYS A 117 13.13 2.94 9.63
N SER A 118 11.88 2.78 9.23
CA SER A 118 11.37 3.49 8.02
C SER A 118 10.30 4.57 8.25
N PHE A 119 9.90 4.86 9.50
CA PHE A 119 8.74 5.72 9.75
C PHE A 119 9.10 7.18 10.11
N GLN A 120 9.46 7.99 9.11
CA GLN A 120 9.26 9.45 9.14
C GLN A 120 8.92 9.98 7.74
N PHE A 121 7.66 9.88 7.33
CA PHE A 121 7.09 10.78 6.34
C PHE A 121 6.34 11.88 7.09
N HIS A 122 7.04 12.98 7.40
CA HIS A 122 6.39 14.20 7.84
C HIS A 122 5.73 14.86 6.62
N THR A 123 4.41 14.90 6.63
CA THR A 123 3.61 15.84 5.84
C THR A 123 3.85 17.24 6.40
N GLY A 124 4.98 17.84 6.01
CA GLY A 124 5.38 19.19 6.36
C GLY A 124 5.48 20.02 5.10
N SER A 125 4.51 20.89 4.88
CA SER A 125 4.71 22.10 4.10
C SER A 125 6.00 22.80 4.56
N THR A 126 6.72 23.36 3.59
CA THR A 126 7.89 24.26 3.70
C THR A 126 9.28 23.66 3.98
N LEU A 127 10.16 23.97 3.02
CA LEU A 127 11.64 23.98 3.03
C LEU A 127 12.39 22.65 2.99
N GLY A 128 13.33 22.62 2.05
CA GLY A 128 14.07 21.44 1.63
C GLY A 128 15.09 20.95 2.64
N SER A 129 15.33 19.65 2.56
CA SER A 129 16.54 19.01 3.08
C SER A 129 16.72 17.67 2.37
N GLN A 130 17.96 17.44 1.96
CA GLN A 130 18.45 16.33 1.15
C GLN A 130 18.14 14.97 1.76
N ILE A 131 17.71 14.03 0.91
CA ILE A 131 17.58 12.61 1.25
C ILE A 131 18.98 12.01 1.23
N ALA A 132 19.56 11.76 2.40
CA ALA A 132 20.81 11.01 2.54
C ALA A 132 20.49 9.58 3.00
N PHE A 133 20.51 8.64 2.06
CA PHE A 133 20.33 7.21 2.33
C PHE A 133 21.68 6.60 2.71
N THR A 134 21.97 6.46 4.01
CA THR A 134 23.17 5.72 4.46
C THR A 134 22.83 4.24 4.55
N ARG A 135 23.29 3.46 3.56
CA ARG A 135 23.35 2.00 3.63
C ARG A 135 24.32 1.58 4.73
N ARG A 136 23.89 0.70 5.63
CA ARG A 136 24.76 -0.25 6.33
C ARG A 136 24.10 -1.61 6.28
#